data_AF-A0A2V8BD75-F1
#
_entry.id   AF-A0A2V8BD75-F1
#
_cell.length_a   1.000
_cell.length_b   1.000
_cell.length_c   1.000
_cell.angle_alpha   90.00
_cell.angle_beta   90.00
_cell.angle_gamma   90.00
#
_symmetry.space_group_name_H-M   'P 1'
#
loop_
_entity.id
_entity.type
_entity.pdbx_description
1 polymer ?
#
loop_
_entity_poly.entity_id
_entity_poly.type
_entity_poly.pdbx_seq_one_letter_code
_entity_poly.pdbx_strand_id
1 'polypeptide(L)'
;MRNTSGRTFVLAIALMLAGILQGSSSVGSFEIDGNLTDDSGPGEPLDWNSPPPNVTTFIDQTGSGDDIFNLGSKELDQNGWVCETGSAPPKGDIVKGAISFRILARKQYLYFSFFRQATTGDVHMDYEFNQLTATSAPASQSCATLPRRSVGDVVITFDTDDGGKNIQVRAFKWNGAGFIEFPLGVKGVFWDAAVNIPNTIPGTAAGAFGEGALNLTDTVGNIGCGDFNGIYMKTRASTAIDSALKDRTRPQSLTVVVPTPDLSKAKASGSAFAAHVGDTVTGVQLTLPNNVNPAGGVASGQAGEGSNTQSDAVLSVAVPGGALEAQVLSASSSSNVTAEPAGAANTSSAEVTDVRILGGLVTAKKVTADAETESSGTASTFSSLGSAFQDLSVQGVAQNNVNPNTTIGLPEALYGPGSFVKLYERIGSTGTPPPGDLTGGLFTADLTVNMIRIHITDYLPAVLGNQTVDVIVASATSHTEFAQILICPPQTVSGHGFVLRETTQPALVPVVVGFVDIQANGGFDHQNLDAVAAPTADSGAGLPAGSVLTAGASVSESQGASFTDASAASTYAEVGGVPC
;
A
#
# COMPACT_ATOMS: atom_id res chain seq x y z
N MET A 1 45.54 -56.73 42.07
CA MET A 1 46.42 -55.72 41.44
C MET A 1 46.83 -56.24 40.07
N ARG A 2 46.90 -55.37 39.04
CA ARG A 2 46.89 -55.70 37.59
C ARG A 2 45.50 -56.26 37.16
N ASN A 3 44.83 -55.85 36.07
CA ASN A 3 45.18 -55.39 34.70
C ASN A 3 45.56 -56.57 33.77
N THR A 4 45.10 -56.70 32.52
CA THR A 4 44.11 -55.92 31.70
C THR A 4 42.68 -56.51 31.86
N SER A 5 41.64 -56.42 31.00
CA SER A 5 41.35 -55.84 29.66
C SER A 5 39.81 -55.55 29.58
N GLY A 6 39.16 -54.97 28.56
CA GLY A 6 39.53 -54.63 27.17
C GLY A 6 38.62 -55.36 26.15
N ARG A 7 37.46 -54.78 25.79
CA ARG A 7 36.46 -55.36 24.86
C ARG A 7 36.08 -54.40 23.73
N THR A 8 36.47 -54.73 22.50
CA THR A 8 36.10 -54.00 21.28
C THR A 8 34.74 -54.47 20.78
N PHE A 9 33.82 -53.54 20.50
CA PHE A 9 32.61 -53.83 19.71
C PHE A 9 32.91 -53.62 18.23
N VAL A 10 32.65 -54.63 17.40
CA VAL A 10 32.68 -54.51 15.94
C VAL A 10 31.29 -54.10 15.47
N LEU A 11 31.14 -52.87 15.02
CA LEU A 11 29.91 -52.39 14.37
C LEU A 11 30.04 -52.60 12.86
N ALA A 12 29.27 -53.54 12.31
CA ALA A 12 29.27 -53.80 10.88
C ALA A 12 28.43 -52.74 10.15
N ILE A 13 29.08 -51.82 9.45
CA ILE A 13 28.42 -50.86 8.56
C ILE A 13 28.06 -51.59 7.25
N ALA A 14 26.76 -51.76 6.99
CA ALA A 14 26.27 -52.29 5.73
C ALA A 14 26.35 -51.19 4.65
N LEU A 15 27.28 -51.35 3.70
CA LEU A 15 27.48 -50.38 2.63
C LEU A 15 26.40 -50.54 1.54
N MET A 16 25.27 -49.85 1.70
CA MET A 16 24.30 -49.71 0.60
C MET A 16 24.87 -48.77 -0.47
N LEU A 17 25.30 -49.33 -1.60
CA LEU A 17 25.45 -48.56 -2.84
C LEU A 17 24.05 -48.24 -3.38
N ALA A 18 23.47 -47.14 -2.90
CA ALA A 18 22.43 -46.45 -3.64
C ALA A 18 23.10 -45.78 -4.85
N GLY A 19 22.77 -46.23 -6.07
CA GLY A 19 23.17 -45.54 -7.29
C GLY A 19 22.43 -44.20 -7.35
N ILE A 20 23.16 -43.10 -7.20
CA ILE A 20 22.58 -41.75 -7.31
C ILE A 20 22.30 -41.48 -8.79
N LEU A 21 21.07 -41.77 -9.20
CA LEU A 21 20.43 -41.00 -10.26
C LEU A 21 20.25 -39.59 -9.69
N GLN A 22 20.91 -38.60 -10.30
CA GLN A 22 20.59 -37.21 -10.04
C GLN A 22 19.25 -36.94 -10.74
N GLY A 23 18.17 -36.89 -9.95
CA GLY A 23 16.95 -36.22 -10.40
C GLY A 23 17.19 -34.72 -10.43
N SER A 24 16.51 -34.02 -11.33
CA SER A 24 16.49 -32.56 -11.37
C SER A 24 16.07 -31.99 -10.02
N SER A 25 16.66 -30.84 -9.68
CA SER A 25 16.25 -30.08 -8.49
C SER A 25 15.29 -28.98 -8.93
N SER A 26 14.40 -28.54 -8.04
CA SER A 26 13.48 -27.44 -8.34
C SER A 26 13.35 -26.49 -7.18
N VAL A 27 13.48 -25.19 -7.44
CA VAL A 27 13.30 -24.12 -6.44
C VAL A 27 12.31 -23.10 -6.99
N GLY A 28 11.24 -22.83 -6.24
CA GLY A 28 10.18 -21.93 -6.69
C GLY A 28 9.34 -22.46 -7.86
N SER A 29 9.26 -23.78 -8.04
CA SER A 29 8.60 -24.43 -9.19
C SER A 29 9.22 -24.04 -10.54
N PHE A 30 10.55 -24.06 -10.57
CA PHE A 30 11.38 -23.95 -11.76
C PHE A 30 12.39 -25.11 -11.72
N GLU A 31 12.60 -25.79 -12.86
CA GLU A 31 13.50 -26.93 -13.01
C GLU A 31 14.94 -26.45 -13.14
N ILE A 32 15.88 -27.14 -12.51
CA ILE A 32 17.27 -26.71 -12.38
C ILE A 32 18.16 -27.93 -12.54
N ASP A 33 18.66 -28.11 -13.77
CA ASP A 33 19.46 -29.27 -14.19
C ASP A 33 20.56 -28.94 -15.23
N GLY A 34 20.53 -27.73 -15.81
CA GLY A 34 21.47 -27.26 -16.82
C GLY A 34 21.00 -27.41 -18.27
N ASN A 35 19.72 -27.74 -18.52
CA ASN A 35 19.13 -27.88 -19.84
C ASN A 35 18.24 -26.65 -20.19
N LEU A 36 17.21 -26.79 -21.04
CA LEU A 36 16.22 -25.74 -21.36
C LEU A 36 14.79 -26.31 -21.45
N THR A 37 14.63 -27.62 -21.28
CA THR A 37 13.41 -28.37 -21.55
C THR A 37 12.88 -28.97 -20.25
N ASP A 38 11.66 -28.57 -19.90
CA ASP A 38 10.82 -29.23 -18.90
C ASP A 38 10.75 -30.74 -19.18
N ASP A 39 11.53 -31.50 -18.41
CA ASP A 39 11.62 -32.96 -18.45
C ASP A 39 10.55 -33.60 -17.52
N SER A 40 9.84 -32.77 -16.74
CA SER A 40 8.70 -33.16 -15.91
C SER A 40 7.40 -33.40 -16.71
N GLY A 41 7.24 -32.66 -17.82
CA GLY A 41 6.07 -32.67 -18.69
C GLY A 41 5.10 -31.51 -18.39
N PRO A 42 4.23 -31.19 -19.36
CA PRO A 42 3.61 -29.86 -19.49
C PRO A 42 2.82 -29.41 -18.26
N GLY A 43 3.42 -28.53 -17.46
CA GLY A 43 2.78 -27.94 -16.28
C GLY A 43 3.75 -27.21 -15.37
N GLU A 44 4.19 -27.91 -14.32
CA GLU A 44 5.06 -27.39 -13.25
C GLU A 44 5.98 -28.54 -12.77
N PRO A 45 7.29 -28.31 -12.56
CA PRO A 45 8.02 -27.03 -12.69
C PRO A 45 8.11 -26.46 -14.12
N LEU A 46 8.49 -25.19 -14.22
CA LEU A 46 8.77 -24.50 -15.50
C LEU A 46 10.27 -24.54 -15.85
N ASP A 47 10.60 -24.37 -17.13
CA ASP A 47 11.96 -24.25 -17.66
C ASP A 47 11.97 -23.20 -18.82
N TRP A 48 13.11 -22.87 -19.42
CA TRP A 48 13.28 -21.82 -20.42
C TRP A 48 12.52 -22.06 -21.75
N ASN A 49 12.27 -23.31 -22.14
CA ASN A 49 11.38 -23.66 -23.27
C ASN A 49 9.90 -23.71 -22.89
N SER A 50 9.56 -23.75 -21.59
CA SER A 50 8.22 -23.56 -21.04
C SER A 50 8.18 -22.24 -20.22
N PRO A 51 8.57 -21.10 -20.84
CA PRO A 51 9.20 -19.98 -20.13
C PRO A 51 8.34 -19.39 -19.01
N PRO A 52 8.95 -19.07 -17.85
CA PRO A 52 8.27 -18.39 -16.76
C PRO A 52 7.81 -16.99 -17.17
N PRO A 53 6.79 -16.40 -16.51
CA PRO A 53 6.23 -15.13 -16.92
C PRO A 53 7.26 -13.99 -16.82
N ASN A 54 7.06 -12.94 -17.63
CA ASN A 54 7.83 -11.68 -17.60
C ASN A 54 9.35 -11.86 -17.74
N VAL A 55 9.80 -12.72 -18.68
CA VAL A 55 11.22 -12.87 -19.00
C VAL A 55 11.81 -11.57 -19.53
N THR A 56 12.83 -11.05 -18.85
CA THR A 56 13.71 -9.99 -19.37
C THR A 56 14.96 -10.64 -19.96
N THR A 57 15.22 -10.44 -21.26
CA THR A 57 16.34 -11.06 -21.97
C THR A 57 17.48 -10.08 -22.22
N PHE A 58 18.68 -10.62 -22.27
CA PHE A 58 19.93 -9.91 -22.51
C PHE A 58 20.60 -10.56 -23.71
N ILE A 59 21.11 -9.76 -24.64
CA ILE A 59 21.86 -10.22 -25.81
C ILE A 59 23.07 -9.31 -25.92
N ASP A 60 24.25 -9.90 -26.09
CA ASP A 60 25.49 -9.13 -26.25
C ASP A 60 26.10 -9.29 -27.64
N GLN A 61 27.12 -8.46 -27.90
CA GLN A 61 28.03 -8.69 -29.02
C GLN A 61 29.29 -9.40 -28.53
N THR A 62 29.96 -10.11 -29.42
CA THR A 62 31.14 -10.91 -29.08
C THR A 62 32.26 -10.66 -30.08
N GLY A 63 33.51 -10.94 -29.70
CA GLY A 63 34.65 -10.57 -30.54
C GLY A 63 34.89 -9.05 -30.54
N SER A 64 35.24 -8.42 -31.66
CA SER A 64 35.77 -7.03 -31.67
C SER A 64 34.72 -5.90 -31.73
N GLY A 65 33.44 -6.21 -31.52
CA GLY A 65 32.33 -5.24 -31.43
C GLY A 65 31.69 -5.17 -30.03
N ASP A 66 32.31 -5.87 -29.09
CA ASP A 66 31.82 -6.20 -27.75
C ASP A 66 31.92 -4.99 -26.79
N ASP A 67 30.95 -4.89 -25.87
CA ASP A 67 30.68 -3.74 -25.00
C ASP A 67 31.46 -3.88 -23.66
N ILE A 68 32.80 -3.92 -23.69
CA ILE A 68 33.64 -4.40 -22.57
C ILE A 68 33.89 -3.43 -21.39
N PHE A 69 34.56 -3.96 -20.34
CA PHE A 69 35.35 -3.23 -19.34
C PHE A 69 36.88 -3.36 -19.59
N ASN A 70 37.58 -2.23 -19.76
CA ASN A 70 39.02 -2.20 -20.07
C ASN A 70 39.89 -1.61 -18.93
N LEU A 71 41.19 -1.47 -19.19
CA LEU A 71 42.24 -0.83 -18.38
C LEU A 71 42.37 -1.30 -16.92
N GLY A 72 41.86 -2.49 -16.61
CA GLY A 72 41.95 -3.11 -15.29
C GLY A 72 40.85 -2.72 -14.31
N SER A 73 39.78 -2.06 -14.79
CA SER A 73 38.57 -1.68 -14.05
C SER A 73 38.21 -2.68 -12.94
N LYS A 74 38.21 -2.21 -11.68
CA LYS A 74 37.95 -3.02 -10.48
C LYS A 74 36.52 -2.84 -10.02
N GLU A 75 35.89 -3.92 -9.55
CA GLU A 75 34.49 -3.90 -9.09
C GLU A 75 34.20 -2.73 -8.13
N LEU A 76 35.08 -2.49 -7.14
CA LEU A 76 34.86 -1.47 -6.12
C LEU A 76 35.25 -0.04 -6.54
N ASP A 77 36.02 0.13 -7.62
CA ASP A 77 36.43 1.45 -8.14
C ASP A 77 35.56 1.89 -9.31
N GLN A 78 34.28 2.13 -9.03
CA GLN A 78 33.32 2.52 -10.07
C GLN A 78 33.67 3.85 -10.75
N ASN A 79 34.33 4.78 -10.03
CA ASN A 79 34.77 6.04 -10.61
C ASN A 79 35.93 5.83 -11.62
N GLY A 80 36.79 4.83 -11.38
CA GLY A 80 37.86 4.42 -12.28
C GLY A 80 37.45 3.48 -13.42
N TRP A 81 36.16 3.12 -13.56
CA TRP A 81 35.70 2.24 -14.64
C TRP A 81 35.92 2.86 -16.03
N VAL A 82 36.47 2.05 -16.93
CA VAL A 82 36.66 2.37 -18.35
C VAL A 82 35.90 1.34 -19.17
N CYS A 83 34.92 1.81 -19.93
CA CYS A 83 34.01 1.00 -20.73
C CYS A 83 34.16 1.41 -22.20
N GLU A 84 34.51 0.44 -23.03
CA GLU A 84 34.94 0.66 -24.42
C GLU A 84 34.34 -0.41 -25.33
N THR A 85 34.40 -0.20 -26.64
CA THR A 85 34.19 -1.29 -27.60
C THR A 85 35.49 -2.06 -27.78
N GLY A 86 35.50 -3.36 -27.52
CA GLY A 86 36.71 -4.18 -27.48
C GLY A 86 36.42 -5.66 -27.70
N SER A 87 37.03 -6.54 -26.91
CA SER A 87 36.75 -7.98 -26.85
C SER A 87 37.01 -8.53 -25.45
N ALA A 88 36.03 -9.19 -24.86
CA ALA A 88 36.17 -9.91 -23.60
C ALA A 88 37.06 -11.16 -23.77
N PRO A 89 37.61 -11.72 -22.68
CA PRO A 89 38.29 -13.02 -22.74
C PRO A 89 37.24 -14.13 -22.98
N PRO A 90 37.36 -14.96 -24.04
CA PRO A 90 36.31 -15.90 -24.49
C PRO A 90 35.62 -16.77 -23.42
N LYS A 91 36.30 -17.10 -22.31
CA LYS A 91 35.73 -17.89 -21.20
C LYS A 91 34.66 -17.16 -20.40
N GLY A 92 34.57 -15.83 -20.52
CA GLY A 92 33.64 -14.93 -19.84
C GLY A 92 33.22 -13.75 -20.74
N ASP A 93 33.16 -14.03 -22.04
CA ASP A 93 32.53 -13.26 -23.11
C ASP A 93 31.06 -13.73 -23.17
N ILE A 94 30.12 -12.84 -22.88
CA ILE A 94 28.68 -13.09 -22.74
C ILE A 94 28.04 -13.14 -24.13
N VAL A 95 27.23 -14.17 -24.38
CA VAL A 95 26.45 -14.26 -25.64
C VAL A 95 25.04 -13.74 -25.44
N LYS A 96 24.40 -14.17 -24.35
CA LYS A 96 23.04 -13.82 -23.94
C LYS A 96 22.78 -14.26 -22.50
N GLY A 97 21.69 -13.78 -21.94
CA GLY A 97 21.11 -14.32 -20.72
C GLY A 97 19.64 -13.97 -20.58
N ALA A 98 19.03 -14.40 -19.49
CA ALA A 98 17.64 -14.09 -19.18
C ALA A 98 17.43 -14.04 -17.66
N ILE A 99 16.48 -13.22 -17.21
CA ILE A 99 15.88 -13.35 -15.87
C ILE A 99 14.36 -13.39 -15.97
N SER A 100 13.71 -13.95 -14.95
CA SER A 100 12.27 -13.82 -14.73
C SER A 100 12.00 -13.71 -13.24
N PHE A 101 10.99 -12.91 -12.89
CA PHE A 101 10.44 -12.87 -11.54
C PHE A 101 9.14 -13.66 -11.49
N ARG A 102 8.87 -14.35 -10.38
CA ARG A 102 7.60 -15.04 -10.15
C ARG A 102 7.17 -14.92 -8.70
N ILE A 103 5.88 -14.66 -8.46
CA ILE A 103 5.29 -14.81 -7.13
C ILE A 103 4.56 -16.14 -7.09
N LEU A 104 4.93 -17.02 -6.16
CA LEU A 104 4.36 -18.34 -5.96
C LEU A 104 4.24 -18.63 -4.45
N ALA A 105 3.11 -19.16 -3.99
CA ALA A 105 2.87 -19.51 -2.59
C ALA A 105 3.25 -18.38 -1.57
N ARG A 106 2.98 -17.11 -1.93
CA ARG A 106 3.32 -15.90 -1.14
C ARG A 106 4.83 -15.66 -0.97
N LYS A 107 5.66 -16.22 -1.85
CA LYS A 107 7.11 -15.98 -1.97
C LYS A 107 7.44 -15.45 -3.36
N GLN A 108 8.43 -14.59 -3.45
CA GLN A 108 8.97 -14.09 -4.71
C GLN A 108 10.25 -14.85 -5.05
N TYR A 109 10.34 -15.31 -6.29
CA TYR A 109 11.49 -16.01 -6.85
C TYR A 109 12.06 -15.21 -8.02
N LEU A 110 13.38 -15.26 -8.16
CA LEU A 110 14.13 -14.87 -9.35
C LEU A 110 14.65 -16.14 -10.02
N TYR A 111 14.40 -16.29 -11.31
CA TYR A 111 15.06 -17.26 -12.19
C TYR A 111 16.09 -16.51 -13.04
N PHE A 112 17.22 -17.14 -13.36
CA PHE A 112 18.30 -16.52 -14.12
C PHE A 112 19.01 -17.56 -14.99
N SER A 113 19.52 -17.16 -16.15
CA SER A 113 20.38 -18.00 -16.99
C SER A 113 21.32 -17.21 -17.88
N PHE A 114 22.46 -17.80 -18.22
CA PHE A 114 23.50 -17.19 -19.05
C PHE A 114 24.04 -18.14 -20.12
N PHE A 115 24.56 -17.57 -21.20
CA PHE A 115 25.38 -18.24 -22.21
C PHE A 115 26.72 -17.52 -22.38
N ARG A 116 27.81 -18.28 -22.48
CA ARG A 116 29.18 -17.77 -22.76
C ARG A 116 29.74 -18.30 -24.08
N GLN A 117 30.64 -17.54 -24.69
CA GLN A 117 31.24 -17.87 -25.98
C GLN A 117 32.12 -19.13 -25.95
N ALA A 118 32.97 -19.30 -24.92
CA ALA A 118 33.85 -20.45 -24.78
C ALA A 118 33.84 -21.03 -23.36
N THR A 119 34.11 -22.33 -23.26
CA THR A 119 34.00 -23.10 -21.99
C THR A 119 35.35 -23.46 -21.38
N THR A 120 36.41 -22.75 -21.79
CA THR A 120 37.79 -23.00 -21.41
C THR A 120 38.12 -22.46 -20.02
N GLY A 121 37.67 -23.19 -19.00
CA GLY A 121 37.93 -22.89 -17.59
C GLY A 121 36.80 -22.11 -16.92
N ASP A 122 37.12 -21.59 -15.74
CA ASP A 122 36.18 -21.02 -14.77
C ASP A 122 35.64 -19.66 -15.22
N VAL A 123 34.35 -19.40 -15.02
CA VAL A 123 33.69 -18.12 -15.29
C VAL A 123 32.98 -17.59 -14.04
N HIS A 124 32.94 -16.27 -13.91
CA HIS A 124 32.31 -15.55 -12.81
C HIS A 124 31.40 -14.49 -13.45
N MET A 125 30.11 -14.79 -13.58
CA MET A 125 29.12 -13.87 -14.12
C MET A 125 28.32 -13.22 -13.00
N ASP A 126 27.89 -11.99 -13.20
CA ASP A 126 27.06 -11.27 -12.24
C ASP A 126 25.86 -10.65 -12.96
N TYR A 127 24.73 -10.59 -12.26
CA TYR A 127 23.63 -9.67 -12.53
C TYR A 127 23.64 -8.56 -11.49
N GLU A 128 23.72 -7.30 -11.94
CA GLU A 128 23.67 -6.12 -11.07
C GLU A 128 22.36 -5.34 -11.27
N PHE A 129 21.70 -5.04 -10.16
CA PHE A 129 20.41 -4.36 -10.06
C PHE A 129 20.61 -2.99 -9.38
N ASN A 130 20.19 -1.89 -10.01
CA ASN A 130 20.47 -0.54 -9.55
C ASN A 130 19.20 0.31 -9.38
N GLN A 131 19.13 1.10 -8.29
CA GLN A 131 18.04 2.08 -8.10
C GLN A 131 18.18 3.26 -9.07
N LEU A 132 19.40 3.62 -9.47
CA LEU A 132 19.68 4.73 -10.38
C LEU A 132 19.76 4.27 -11.84
N THR A 133 19.43 5.17 -12.77
CA THR A 133 19.69 4.98 -14.21
C THR A 133 21.01 5.65 -14.62
N ALA A 134 21.65 5.15 -15.67
CA ALA A 134 22.84 5.77 -16.25
C ALA A 134 22.60 7.23 -16.69
N THR A 135 21.39 7.54 -17.16
CA THR A 135 20.94 8.90 -17.54
C THR A 135 20.86 9.83 -16.34
N SER A 136 20.37 9.36 -15.20
CA SER A 136 20.28 10.16 -13.95
C SER A 136 21.62 10.29 -13.23
N ALA A 137 22.46 9.25 -13.26
CA ALA A 137 23.75 9.21 -12.59
C ALA A 137 24.67 8.16 -13.24
N PRO A 138 25.61 8.56 -14.11
CA PRO A 138 26.55 7.63 -14.73
C PRO A 138 27.62 7.13 -13.76
N ALA A 139 28.03 5.88 -13.93
CA ALA A 139 29.08 5.20 -13.15
C ALA A 139 30.42 5.97 -13.20
N SER A 140 30.88 6.34 -14.39
CA SER A 140 32.02 7.22 -14.63
C SER A 140 31.86 7.96 -15.96
N GLN A 141 32.71 8.96 -16.22
CA GLN A 141 32.73 9.66 -17.51
C GLN A 141 33.13 8.73 -18.68
N SER A 142 33.95 7.72 -18.39
CA SER A 142 34.38 6.65 -19.30
C SER A 142 33.49 5.41 -19.26
N CYS A 143 32.38 5.44 -18.51
CA CYS A 143 31.37 4.38 -18.45
C CYS A 143 29.97 4.96 -18.27
N ALA A 144 29.63 5.96 -19.11
CA ALA A 144 28.38 6.71 -19.02
C ALA A 144 27.13 5.91 -19.43
N THR A 145 27.30 4.67 -19.90
CA THR A 145 26.22 3.73 -20.23
C THR A 145 25.74 2.88 -19.05
N LEU A 146 26.50 2.84 -17.95
CA LEU A 146 26.13 2.13 -16.71
C LEU A 146 25.74 3.09 -15.58
N PRO A 147 24.81 2.71 -14.70
CA PRO A 147 24.41 3.51 -13.55
C PRO A 147 25.48 3.54 -12.46
N ARG A 148 25.53 4.66 -11.74
CA ARG A 148 26.24 4.79 -10.47
C ARG A 148 25.51 3.98 -9.40
N ARG A 149 26.26 3.28 -8.54
CA ARG A 149 25.69 2.52 -7.43
C ARG A 149 25.15 3.40 -6.32
N SER A 150 23.97 3.03 -5.88
CA SER A 150 23.24 3.58 -4.73
C SER A 150 23.27 2.60 -3.55
N VAL A 151 23.19 3.12 -2.32
CA VAL A 151 23.05 2.26 -1.12
C VAL A 151 21.77 1.45 -1.26
N GLY A 152 21.85 0.12 -1.22
CA GLY A 152 20.72 -0.76 -1.50
C GLY A 152 20.82 -1.56 -2.79
N ASP A 153 21.64 -1.12 -3.77
CA ASP A 153 21.87 -1.84 -5.03
C ASP A 153 22.37 -3.27 -4.79
N VAL A 154 21.89 -4.22 -5.59
CA VAL A 154 22.13 -5.67 -5.40
C VAL A 154 22.95 -6.24 -6.54
N VAL A 155 23.90 -7.12 -6.22
CA VAL A 155 24.59 -7.97 -7.20
C VAL A 155 24.33 -9.43 -6.85
N ILE A 156 23.94 -10.24 -7.82
CA ILE A 156 23.82 -11.70 -7.67
C ILE A 156 24.87 -12.34 -8.57
N THR A 157 25.69 -13.22 -8.01
CA THR A 157 26.90 -13.76 -8.66
C THR A 157 26.78 -15.24 -8.92
N PHE A 158 27.37 -15.66 -10.04
CA PHE A 158 27.33 -16.99 -10.63
C PHE A 158 28.76 -17.41 -10.90
N ASP A 159 29.36 -17.93 -9.83
CA ASP A 159 30.77 -18.31 -9.79
C ASP A 159 30.88 -19.80 -10.10
N THR A 160 31.65 -20.12 -11.13
CA THR A 160 31.84 -21.51 -11.55
C THR A 160 33.29 -21.95 -11.36
N ASP A 161 33.48 -23.20 -10.95
CA ASP A 161 34.77 -23.81 -10.62
C ASP A 161 34.94 -25.19 -11.31
N ASP A 162 36.11 -25.82 -11.17
CA ASP A 162 36.50 -27.11 -11.77
C ASP A 162 36.36 -27.17 -13.31
N GLY A 163 36.58 -26.03 -13.97
CA GLY A 163 36.45 -25.86 -15.41
C GLY A 163 35.03 -25.50 -15.84
N GLY A 164 34.23 -24.89 -14.95
CA GLY A 164 32.82 -24.61 -15.17
C GLY A 164 31.87 -25.77 -14.88
N LYS A 165 32.26 -26.70 -13.99
CA LYS A 165 31.45 -27.88 -13.60
C LYS A 165 30.62 -27.65 -12.35
N ASN A 166 31.19 -26.99 -11.36
CA ASN A 166 30.47 -26.57 -10.17
C ASN A 166 29.97 -25.15 -10.41
N ILE A 167 28.81 -24.80 -9.87
CA ILE A 167 28.29 -23.43 -9.83
C ILE A 167 27.81 -23.09 -8.42
N GLN A 168 28.25 -21.93 -7.93
CA GLN A 168 27.82 -21.33 -6.68
C GLN A 168 27.07 -20.02 -6.99
N VAL A 169 25.90 -19.86 -6.36
CA VAL A 169 25.19 -18.58 -6.31
C VAL A 169 25.58 -17.85 -5.04
N ARG A 170 25.78 -16.54 -5.12
CA ARG A 170 25.86 -15.62 -3.98
C ARG A 170 25.08 -14.35 -4.30
N ALA A 171 24.70 -13.58 -3.29
CA ALA A 171 24.16 -12.25 -3.49
C ALA A 171 24.82 -11.24 -2.54
N PHE A 172 24.91 -9.99 -2.96
CA PHE A 172 25.56 -8.90 -2.25
C PHE A 172 24.71 -7.63 -2.33
N LYS A 173 24.78 -6.80 -1.29
CA LYS A 173 24.21 -5.43 -1.29
C LYS A 173 25.29 -4.37 -1.15
N TRP A 174 25.19 -3.31 -1.94
CA TRP A 174 26.06 -2.14 -1.87
C TRP A 174 25.71 -1.30 -0.64
N ASN A 175 26.71 -1.01 0.20
CA ASN A 175 26.57 -0.23 1.43
C ASN A 175 27.00 1.24 1.30
N GLY A 176 27.38 1.69 0.10
CA GLY A 176 27.94 3.02 -0.17
C GLY A 176 29.46 3.05 -0.35
N ALA A 177 30.18 2.05 0.18
CA ALA A 177 31.64 1.92 0.07
C ALA A 177 32.12 0.54 -0.42
N GLY A 178 31.27 -0.48 -0.36
CA GLY A 178 31.57 -1.84 -0.78
C GLY A 178 30.36 -2.77 -0.70
N PHE A 179 30.60 -4.05 -0.95
CA PHE A 179 29.59 -5.10 -0.93
C PHE A 179 29.53 -5.86 0.39
N ILE A 180 28.31 -6.14 0.87
CA ILE A 180 28.02 -7.03 2.00
C ILE A 180 27.28 -8.25 1.45
N GLU A 181 27.77 -9.46 1.72
CA GLU A 181 27.18 -10.72 1.25
C GLU A 181 25.91 -11.11 2.05
N PHE A 182 24.89 -11.63 1.36
CA PHE A 182 23.68 -12.20 1.96
C PHE A 182 23.83 -13.71 2.20
N PRO A 183 23.38 -14.24 3.34
CA PRO A 183 23.32 -15.69 3.56
C PRO A 183 22.14 -16.29 2.78
N LEU A 184 22.41 -16.88 1.61
CA LEU A 184 21.36 -17.52 0.78
C LEU A 184 20.78 -18.82 1.37
N GLY A 185 21.37 -19.35 2.43
CA GLY A 185 20.92 -20.57 3.08
C GLY A 185 21.17 -21.84 2.24
N VAL A 186 20.24 -22.79 2.34
CA VAL A 186 20.40 -24.17 1.86
C VAL A 186 20.12 -24.29 0.35
N LYS A 187 21.09 -24.85 -0.38
CA LYS A 187 20.95 -25.24 -1.79
C LYS A 187 19.90 -26.33 -1.95
N GLY A 188 19.06 -26.25 -2.98
CA GLY A 188 17.90 -27.12 -3.20
C GLY A 188 16.67 -26.77 -2.36
N VAL A 189 16.68 -25.63 -1.65
CA VAL A 189 15.55 -25.15 -0.82
C VAL A 189 15.28 -23.67 -1.08
N PHE A 190 16.28 -22.82 -0.85
CA PHE A 190 16.17 -21.37 -1.04
C PHE A 190 16.81 -20.89 -2.33
N TRP A 191 17.78 -21.62 -2.85
CA TRP A 191 18.39 -21.40 -4.15
C TRP A 191 18.84 -22.74 -4.74
N ASP A 192 18.92 -22.82 -6.06
CA ASP A 192 19.71 -23.86 -6.73
C ASP A 192 20.30 -23.29 -8.03
N ALA A 193 21.30 -23.95 -8.59
CA ALA A 193 21.93 -23.58 -9.85
C ALA A 193 22.65 -24.78 -10.47
N ALA A 194 22.59 -24.83 -11.81
CA ALA A 194 23.15 -25.89 -12.63
C ALA A 194 23.88 -25.32 -13.87
N VAL A 195 24.60 -26.20 -14.57
CA VAL A 195 25.37 -25.89 -15.78
C VAL A 195 25.22 -27.07 -16.75
N ASN A 196 25.15 -26.81 -18.06
CA ASN A 196 24.97 -27.79 -19.15
C ASN A 196 26.14 -28.80 -19.27
N ILE A 197 26.28 -29.68 -18.27
CA ILE A 197 27.29 -30.74 -18.14
C ILE A 197 26.63 -31.94 -17.41
N PRO A 198 26.33 -33.07 -18.10
CA PRO A 198 26.63 -33.38 -19.49
C PRO A 198 25.90 -32.47 -20.49
N ASN A 199 26.39 -32.40 -21.72
CA ASN A 199 25.80 -31.53 -22.74
C ASN A 199 24.46 -32.10 -23.25
N THR A 200 23.37 -31.50 -22.82
CA THR A 200 21.99 -31.83 -23.22
C THR A 200 21.49 -30.90 -24.31
N ILE A 201 21.90 -29.63 -24.31
CA ILE A 201 21.41 -28.58 -25.22
C ILE A 201 22.01 -28.74 -26.64
N PRO A 202 21.19 -29.00 -27.69
CA PRO A 202 21.69 -29.16 -29.05
C PRO A 202 22.40 -27.91 -29.60
N GLY A 203 23.50 -28.10 -30.32
CA GLY A 203 24.29 -27.01 -30.92
C GLY A 203 25.08 -26.15 -29.92
N THR A 204 24.91 -26.36 -28.62
CA THR A 204 25.63 -25.67 -27.54
C THR A 204 26.82 -26.53 -27.09
N ALA A 205 27.86 -25.90 -26.51
CA ALA A 205 29.00 -26.61 -25.93
C ALA A 205 28.77 -26.98 -24.45
N ALA A 206 29.34 -28.11 -24.02
CA ALA A 206 29.33 -28.52 -22.61
C ALA A 206 29.92 -27.41 -21.72
N GLY A 207 29.16 -26.93 -20.74
CA GLY A 207 29.56 -25.84 -19.85
C GLY A 207 29.38 -24.41 -20.41
N ALA A 208 28.69 -24.24 -21.55
CA ALA A 208 28.45 -22.92 -22.15
C ALA A 208 27.18 -22.22 -21.66
N PHE A 209 26.24 -22.99 -21.10
CA PHE A 209 25.01 -22.51 -20.48
C PHE A 209 25.03 -22.83 -18.99
N GLY A 210 24.53 -21.91 -18.16
CA GLY A 210 24.25 -22.14 -16.75
C GLY A 210 23.06 -21.31 -16.28
N GLU A 211 22.44 -21.74 -15.19
CA GLU A 211 21.12 -21.29 -14.76
C GLU A 211 20.88 -21.48 -13.26
N GLY A 212 19.71 -21.05 -12.79
CA GLY A 212 19.18 -21.42 -11.48
C GLY A 212 18.02 -20.54 -11.02
N ALA A 213 17.68 -20.69 -9.74
CA ALA A 213 16.62 -19.95 -9.07
C ALA A 213 17.04 -19.48 -7.67
N LEU A 214 16.40 -18.40 -7.20
CA LEU A 214 16.58 -17.83 -5.86
C LEU A 214 15.24 -17.37 -5.28
N ASN A 215 14.88 -17.87 -4.09
CA ASN A 215 13.81 -17.34 -3.25
C ASN A 215 14.26 -16.00 -2.65
N LEU A 216 13.83 -14.89 -3.25
CA LEU A 216 14.20 -13.54 -2.82
C LEU A 216 13.66 -13.24 -1.42
N THR A 217 12.40 -13.62 -1.14
CA THR A 217 11.71 -13.32 0.13
C THR A 217 12.46 -13.83 1.35
N ASP A 218 13.04 -15.03 1.28
CA ASP A 218 13.72 -15.68 2.40
C ASP A 218 15.25 -15.53 2.38
N THR A 219 15.82 -14.70 1.48
CA THR A 219 17.28 -14.51 1.35
C THR A 219 17.71 -13.04 1.25
N VAL A 220 17.46 -12.38 0.11
CA VAL A 220 17.91 -11.02 -0.22
C VAL A 220 16.93 -9.96 0.28
N GLY A 221 15.66 -10.33 0.42
CA GLY A 221 14.51 -9.43 0.47
C GLY A 221 13.78 -9.41 -0.87
N ASN A 222 12.48 -9.11 -0.85
CA ASN A 222 11.71 -8.96 -2.08
C ASN A 222 12.15 -7.74 -2.87
N ILE A 223 11.96 -7.80 -4.19
CA ILE A 223 12.20 -6.70 -5.13
C ILE A 223 10.84 -6.22 -5.62
N GLY A 224 10.45 -5.04 -5.16
CA GLY A 224 9.20 -4.37 -5.52
C GLY A 224 9.31 -3.47 -6.74
N CYS A 225 8.23 -2.75 -7.04
CA CYS A 225 8.26 -1.68 -8.04
C CYS A 225 8.95 -0.43 -7.46
N GLY A 226 9.77 0.23 -8.29
CA GLY A 226 10.59 1.38 -7.89
C GLY A 226 11.92 0.99 -7.22
N ASP A 227 12.01 -0.18 -6.57
CA ASP A 227 13.21 -0.64 -5.86
C ASP A 227 14.46 -0.70 -6.75
N PHE A 228 14.32 -1.07 -8.03
CA PHE A 228 15.40 -1.01 -9.02
C PHE A 228 14.87 -0.52 -10.37
N ASN A 229 15.59 0.42 -11.00
CA ASN A 229 15.23 1.01 -12.30
C ASN A 229 15.98 0.38 -13.49
N GLY A 230 17.04 -0.40 -13.24
CA GLY A 230 17.77 -1.10 -14.28
C GLY A 230 18.52 -2.33 -13.77
N ILE A 231 18.81 -3.24 -14.71
CA ILE A 231 19.61 -4.43 -14.51
C ILE A 231 20.59 -4.63 -15.67
N TYR A 232 21.80 -5.11 -15.41
CA TYR A 232 22.75 -5.55 -16.44
C TYR A 232 23.54 -6.79 -16.01
N MET A 233 23.99 -7.59 -16.99
CA MET A 233 24.97 -8.66 -16.77
C MET A 233 26.39 -8.11 -16.90
N LYS A 234 27.35 -8.76 -16.24
CA LYS A 234 28.80 -8.47 -16.36
C LYS A 234 29.63 -9.71 -16.00
N THR A 235 30.93 -9.70 -16.30
CA THR A 235 31.85 -10.76 -15.83
C THR A 235 33.09 -10.26 -15.09
N ARG A 236 33.57 -11.10 -14.15
CA ARG A 236 34.76 -10.89 -13.32
C ARG A 236 35.91 -11.82 -13.71
N ALA A 237 37.13 -11.40 -13.38
CA ALA A 237 38.35 -12.18 -13.58
C ALA A 237 38.51 -13.35 -12.59
N SER A 238 37.87 -13.31 -11.41
CA SER A 238 37.89 -14.39 -10.41
C SER A 238 36.67 -14.39 -9.49
N THR A 239 36.57 -15.42 -8.65
CA THR A 239 35.55 -15.58 -7.58
C THR A 239 35.59 -14.48 -6.51
N ALA A 240 36.62 -13.64 -6.46
CA ALA A 240 36.65 -12.49 -5.56
C ALA A 240 35.75 -11.38 -6.10
N ILE A 241 34.79 -10.93 -5.28
CA ILE A 241 33.83 -9.87 -5.64
C ILE A 241 34.55 -8.60 -6.09
N ASP A 242 35.62 -8.20 -5.39
CA ASP A 242 36.44 -7.01 -5.67
C ASP A 242 37.37 -7.09 -6.91
N SER A 243 37.28 -8.18 -7.69
CA SER A 243 38.23 -8.46 -8.76
C SER A 243 38.06 -7.55 -9.99
N ALA A 244 38.87 -7.81 -11.04
CA ALA A 244 38.83 -7.01 -12.25
C ALA A 244 37.66 -7.42 -13.14
N LEU A 245 36.79 -6.46 -13.47
CA LEU A 245 35.71 -6.62 -14.43
C LEU A 245 36.25 -6.82 -15.84
N LYS A 246 35.52 -7.53 -16.70
CA LYS A 246 35.93 -7.90 -18.06
C LYS A 246 34.88 -7.51 -19.10
N ASP A 247 33.64 -7.88 -18.86
CA ASP A 247 32.56 -7.82 -19.85
C ASP A 247 31.26 -7.25 -19.25
N ARG A 248 30.30 -6.76 -20.06
CA ARG A 248 28.99 -6.23 -19.65
C ARG A 248 27.95 -6.17 -20.79
N THR A 249 26.74 -6.62 -20.49
CA THR A 249 25.59 -6.30 -21.34
C THR A 249 25.19 -4.84 -21.19
N ARG A 250 24.40 -4.36 -22.15
CA ARG A 250 23.65 -3.10 -21.98
C ARG A 250 22.56 -3.27 -20.91
N PRO A 251 22.33 -2.25 -20.05
CA PRO A 251 21.24 -2.29 -19.09
C PRO A 251 19.87 -2.45 -19.75
N GLN A 252 19.03 -3.28 -19.13
CA GLN A 252 17.61 -3.41 -19.42
C GLN A 252 16.80 -2.73 -18.31
N SER A 253 15.64 -2.15 -18.67
CA SER A 253 14.64 -1.76 -17.67
C SER A 253 13.99 -3.01 -17.08
N LEU A 254 13.71 -3.01 -15.78
CA LEU A 254 13.11 -4.14 -15.09
C LEU A 254 11.59 -4.19 -15.30
N THR A 255 11.11 -5.17 -16.08
CA THR A 255 9.69 -5.54 -16.10
C THR A 255 9.38 -6.41 -14.88
N VAL A 256 9.26 -5.78 -13.71
CA VAL A 256 8.83 -6.44 -12.47
C VAL A 256 7.41 -7.01 -12.65
N VAL A 257 7.12 -8.17 -12.08
CA VAL A 257 5.75 -8.71 -12.08
C VAL A 257 4.86 -7.80 -11.25
N VAL A 258 3.98 -7.07 -11.92
CA VAL A 258 2.71 -6.58 -11.37
C VAL A 258 1.69 -7.71 -11.59
N PRO A 259 1.22 -8.40 -10.53
CA PRO A 259 0.09 -9.32 -10.64
C PRO A 259 -1.12 -8.67 -11.30
N THR A 260 -1.89 -9.43 -12.07
CA THR A 260 -3.17 -8.95 -12.59
C THR A 260 -4.14 -8.66 -11.43
N PRO A 261 -4.91 -7.56 -11.46
CA PRO A 261 -5.91 -7.23 -10.44
C PRO A 261 -6.85 -8.40 -10.14
N ASP A 262 -6.90 -8.85 -8.88
CA ASP A 262 -7.88 -9.86 -8.44
C ASP A 262 -9.21 -9.18 -8.09
N LEU A 263 -9.92 -8.77 -9.14
CA LEU A 263 -11.22 -8.11 -9.03
C LEU A 263 -12.28 -8.99 -8.34
N SER A 264 -12.08 -10.31 -8.25
CA SER A 264 -13.01 -11.21 -7.54
C SER A 264 -13.11 -10.93 -6.03
N LYS A 265 -12.11 -10.21 -5.48
CA LYS A 265 -12.06 -9.76 -4.09
C LYS A 265 -12.35 -8.25 -3.93
N ALA A 266 -12.44 -7.50 -5.02
CA ALA A 266 -12.73 -6.08 -4.96
C ALA A 266 -14.22 -5.86 -4.63
N LYS A 267 -14.48 -5.00 -3.64
CA LYS A 267 -15.83 -4.62 -3.20
C LYS A 267 -15.94 -3.12 -2.99
N ALA A 268 -17.11 -2.57 -3.32
CA ALA A 268 -17.53 -1.24 -2.94
C ALA A 268 -18.98 -1.31 -2.43
N SER A 269 -19.29 -0.67 -1.31
CA SER A 269 -20.65 -0.61 -0.78
C SER A 269 -20.86 0.61 0.08
N GLY A 270 -22.11 1.08 0.18
CA GLY A 270 -22.45 2.20 1.03
C GLY A 270 -23.95 2.34 1.21
N SER A 271 -24.35 3.25 2.08
CA SER A 271 -25.75 3.60 2.30
C SER A 271 -25.90 5.05 2.73
N ALA A 272 -27.07 5.62 2.48
CA ALA A 272 -27.39 6.96 2.91
C ALA A 272 -28.86 7.10 3.28
N PHE A 273 -29.14 7.90 4.31
CA PHE A 273 -30.48 8.32 4.66
C PHE A 273 -30.53 9.79 5.05
N ALA A 274 -31.58 10.46 4.60
CA ALA A 274 -31.82 11.87 4.84
C ALA A 274 -32.22 12.12 6.31
N ALA A 275 -33.11 11.28 6.85
CA ALA A 275 -33.49 11.36 8.26
C ALA A 275 -33.85 9.99 8.84
N HIS A 276 -33.55 9.78 10.13
CA HIS A 276 -34.10 8.72 10.96
C HIS A 276 -34.72 9.32 12.22
N VAL A 277 -35.91 8.84 12.60
CA VAL A 277 -36.62 9.25 13.83
C VAL A 277 -37.15 8.02 14.54
N GLY A 278 -36.71 7.83 15.78
CA GLY A 278 -37.24 6.86 16.71
C GLY A 278 -37.82 7.56 17.94
N ASP A 279 -39.14 7.53 18.11
CA ASP A 279 -39.85 8.13 19.25
C ASP A 279 -40.66 7.05 19.98
N THR A 280 -40.31 6.81 21.24
CA THR A 280 -40.98 5.80 22.09
C THR A 280 -42.33 6.25 22.65
N VAL A 281 -42.63 7.55 22.65
CA VAL A 281 -43.88 8.12 23.16
C VAL A 281 -45.00 8.00 22.12
N THR A 282 -44.70 8.31 20.85
CA THR A 282 -45.66 8.14 19.74
C THR A 282 -45.58 6.76 19.08
N GLY A 283 -44.51 5.99 19.32
CA GLY A 283 -44.24 4.72 18.64
C GLY A 283 -43.74 4.89 17.21
N VAL A 284 -43.34 6.09 16.79
CA VAL A 284 -42.79 6.35 15.46
C VAL A 284 -41.41 5.70 15.34
N GLN A 285 -41.24 4.92 14.28
CA GLN A 285 -39.95 4.42 13.78
C GLN A 285 -39.95 4.67 12.28
N LEU A 286 -39.11 5.62 11.84
CA LEU A 286 -39.12 6.13 10.47
C LEU A 286 -37.69 6.37 9.99
N THR A 287 -37.37 5.90 8.79
CA THR A 287 -36.18 6.33 8.04
C THR A 287 -36.63 6.84 6.68
N LEU A 288 -36.01 7.93 6.21
CA LEU A 288 -36.32 8.63 4.96
C LEU A 288 -35.07 8.76 4.08
N PRO A 289 -35.20 8.74 2.75
CA PRO A 289 -36.44 8.75 1.98
C PRO A 289 -37.25 7.44 2.01
N ASN A 290 -36.59 6.30 2.18
CA ASN A 290 -37.20 4.97 2.13
C ASN A 290 -37.24 4.26 3.51
N ASN A 291 -38.42 3.78 3.91
CA ASN A 291 -38.65 3.07 5.18
C ASN A 291 -38.89 1.54 5.03
N VAL A 292 -38.80 0.99 3.81
CA VAL A 292 -39.12 -0.42 3.51
C VAL A 292 -37.87 -1.31 3.49
N ASN A 293 -36.68 -0.70 3.38
CA ASN A 293 -35.38 -1.38 3.46
C ASN A 293 -35.04 -1.69 4.94
N PRO A 294 -34.60 -2.92 5.31
CA PRO A 294 -34.20 -3.24 6.70
C PRO A 294 -32.99 -2.44 7.22
N ALA A 295 -32.23 -1.73 6.36
CA ALA A 295 -31.25 -0.73 6.79
C ALA A 295 -31.81 0.70 6.90
N GLY A 296 -32.95 0.98 6.27
CA GLY A 296 -33.47 2.31 6.01
C GLY A 296 -32.69 3.06 4.90
N GLY A 297 -33.35 4.00 4.22
CA GLY A 297 -32.74 4.80 3.17
C GLY A 297 -32.35 4.01 1.91
N VAL A 298 -31.37 4.53 1.19
CA VAL A 298 -30.82 3.94 -0.06
C VAL A 298 -29.49 3.24 0.22
N ALA A 299 -29.16 2.22 -0.57
CA ALA A 299 -27.88 1.52 -0.45
C ALA A 299 -27.36 1.04 -1.80
N SER A 300 -26.04 1.05 -1.98
CA SER A 300 -25.39 0.45 -3.14
C SER A 300 -24.36 -0.59 -2.70
N GLY A 301 -24.09 -1.55 -3.58
CA GLY A 301 -23.12 -2.60 -3.35
C GLY A 301 -22.69 -3.25 -4.66
N GLN A 302 -21.39 -3.36 -4.86
CA GLN A 302 -20.73 -3.91 -6.04
C GLN A 302 -19.60 -4.85 -5.58
N ALA A 303 -19.48 -6.01 -6.23
CA ALA A 303 -18.42 -6.98 -5.98
C ALA A 303 -17.98 -7.58 -7.32
N GLY A 304 -16.69 -7.53 -7.61
CA GLY A 304 -16.22 -7.67 -9.00
C GLY A 304 -16.53 -6.44 -9.85
N GLU A 305 -16.00 -6.41 -11.07
CA GLU A 305 -16.12 -5.28 -12.00
C GLU A 305 -17.57 -4.88 -12.30
N GLY A 306 -17.83 -3.57 -12.35
CA GLY A 306 -19.14 -2.98 -12.65
C GLY A 306 -19.48 -1.83 -11.70
N SER A 307 -20.74 -1.41 -11.71
CA SER A 307 -21.25 -0.36 -10.82
C SER A 307 -22.72 -0.56 -10.44
N ASN A 308 -23.08 0.01 -9.29
CA ASN A 308 -24.42 -0.03 -8.72
C ASN A 308 -24.70 1.34 -8.06
N THR A 309 -25.81 1.98 -8.42
CA THR A 309 -26.18 3.30 -7.90
C THR A 309 -27.65 3.30 -7.50
N GLN A 310 -27.96 3.83 -6.32
CA GLN A 310 -29.33 4.11 -5.88
C GLN A 310 -29.46 5.57 -5.44
N SER A 311 -30.62 6.16 -5.69
CA SER A 311 -31.02 7.44 -5.12
C SER A 311 -32.54 7.51 -4.99
N ASP A 312 -33.00 8.29 -4.01
CA ASP A 312 -34.42 8.49 -3.69
C ASP A 312 -34.58 9.84 -2.96
N ALA A 313 -35.78 10.41 -2.94
CA ALA A 313 -36.04 11.71 -2.33
C ALA A 313 -37.49 11.92 -1.89
N VAL A 314 -37.68 12.54 -0.73
CA VAL A 314 -38.97 12.97 -0.18
C VAL A 314 -39.02 14.50 -0.08
N LEU A 315 -40.06 15.12 -0.63
CA LEU A 315 -40.16 16.58 -0.73
C LEU A 315 -40.29 17.30 0.62
N SER A 316 -40.97 16.69 1.60
CA SER A 316 -41.08 17.22 2.96
C SER A 316 -41.52 16.16 3.97
N VAL A 317 -41.21 16.40 5.24
CA VAL A 317 -41.68 15.61 6.38
C VAL A 317 -42.13 16.54 7.52
N ALA A 318 -43.19 16.14 8.22
CA ALA A 318 -43.59 16.71 9.49
C ALA A 318 -44.03 15.56 10.42
N VAL A 319 -43.14 15.17 11.34
CA VAL A 319 -43.39 14.07 12.29
C VAL A 319 -44.24 14.60 13.46
N PRO A 320 -45.27 13.86 13.90
CA PRO A 320 -46.06 14.21 15.08
C PRO A 320 -45.21 14.53 16.33
N GLY A 321 -45.74 15.38 17.22
CA GLY A 321 -45.00 15.85 18.40
C GLY A 321 -43.91 16.88 18.11
N GLY A 322 -43.67 17.22 16.84
CA GLY A 322 -42.62 18.17 16.42
C GLY A 322 -41.22 17.56 16.45
N ALA A 323 -41.10 16.23 16.44
CA ALA A 323 -39.82 15.51 16.48
C ALA A 323 -38.91 15.86 15.28
N LEU A 324 -39.49 16.02 14.09
CA LEU A 324 -38.78 16.51 12.90
C LEU A 324 -39.75 17.20 11.93
N GLU A 325 -39.44 18.44 11.56
CA GLU A 325 -39.92 19.12 10.37
C GLU A 325 -38.72 19.31 9.42
N ALA A 326 -38.86 18.99 8.13
CA ALA A 326 -37.82 19.24 7.13
C ALA A 326 -38.39 19.24 5.69
N GLN A 327 -37.63 19.80 4.75
CA GLN A 327 -37.88 19.77 3.31
C GLN A 327 -36.71 19.10 2.57
N VAL A 328 -36.96 18.71 1.30
CA VAL A 328 -35.98 18.15 0.34
C VAL A 328 -35.03 17.14 1.00
N LEU A 329 -35.60 15.99 1.39
CA LEU A 329 -34.90 14.88 2.01
C LEU A 329 -34.41 13.91 0.94
N SER A 330 -33.21 14.12 0.40
CA SER A 330 -32.61 13.26 -0.63
C SER A 330 -31.47 12.41 -0.08
N ALA A 331 -31.29 11.23 -0.66
CA ALA A 331 -30.15 10.36 -0.39
C ALA A 331 -29.69 9.66 -1.68
N SER A 332 -28.39 9.41 -1.80
CA SER A 332 -27.78 8.64 -2.88
C SER A 332 -26.63 7.77 -2.36
N SER A 333 -26.36 6.67 -3.06
CA SER A 333 -25.18 5.84 -2.83
C SER A 333 -24.76 5.23 -4.17
N SER A 334 -23.46 5.30 -4.48
CA SER A 334 -22.90 4.79 -5.72
C SER A 334 -21.63 3.98 -5.45
N SER A 335 -21.64 2.71 -5.84
CA SER A 335 -20.52 1.77 -5.73
C SER A 335 -19.97 1.45 -7.11
N ASN A 336 -18.66 1.47 -7.28
CA ASN A 336 -17.97 1.23 -8.53
C ASN A 336 -16.72 0.36 -8.31
N VAL A 337 -16.45 -0.56 -9.23
CA VAL A 337 -15.24 -1.39 -9.26
C VAL A 337 -14.77 -1.50 -10.71
N THR A 338 -13.52 -1.12 -10.99
CA THR A 338 -12.95 -1.03 -12.34
C THR A 338 -11.67 -1.84 -12.49
N ALA A 339 -11.45 -2.40 -13.68
CA ALA A 339 -10.16 -2.98 -14.06
C ALA A 339 -9.10 -1.90 -14.36
N GLU A 340 -9.49 -0.79 -14.99
CA GLU A 340 -8.58 0.27 -15.47
C GLU A 340 -9.16 1.67 -15.19
N PRO A 341 -8.59 2.46 -14.25
CA PRO A 341 -7.59 2.03 -13.27
C PRO A 341 -8.16 0.97 -12.31
N ALA A 342 -7.27 0.10 -11.81
CA ALA A 342 -7.64 -1.00 -10.92
C ALA A 342 -8.01 -0.50 -9.51
N GLY A 343 -9.30 -0.48 -9.19
CA GLY A 343 -9.78 0.03 -7.91
C GLY A 343 -11.25 -0.27 -7.61
N ALA A 344 -11.63 0.02 -6.36
CA ALA A 344 -13.00 0.04 -5.86
C ALA A 344 -13.25 1.40 -5.19
N ALA A 345 -14.42 2.00 -5.45
CA ALA A 345 -14.82 3.30 -4.91
C ALA A 345 -16.29 3.29 -4.50
N ASN A 346 -16.63 3.91 -3.36
CA ASN A 346 -18.01 4.22 -2.99
C ASN A 346 -18.15 5.67 -2.54
N THR A 347 -19.12 6.38 -3.12
CA THR A 347 -19.57 7.70 -2.66
C THR A 347 -21.02 7.57 -2.21
N SER A 348 -21.33 7.97 -0.98
CA SER A 348 -22.68 8.01 -0.43
C SER A 348 -22.99 9.38 0.16
N SER A 349 -24.18 9.90 -0.11
CA SER A 349 -24.55 11.29 0.16
C SER A 349 -25.98 11.42 0.68
N ALA A 350 -26.21 12.31 1.64
CA ALA A 350 -27.54 12.67 2.14
C ALA A 350 -27.67 14.18 2.30
N GLU A 351 -28.76 14.76 1.79
CA GLU A 351 -29.07 16.18 1.88
C GLU A 351 -30.47 16.42 2.46
N VAL A 352 -30.59 17.43 3.32
CA VAL A 352 -31.84 17.87 3.94
C VAL A 352 -31.88 19.39 4.03
N THR A 353 -33.02 20.02 3.72
CA THR A 353 -33.23 21.47 3.89
C THR A 353 -34.29 21.80 4.94
N ASP A 354 -34.26 23.04 5.44
CA ASP A 354 -35.22 23.61 6.39
C ASP A 354 -35.50 22.72 7.62
N VAL A 355 -34.43 22.12 8.15
CA VAL A 355 -34.46 21.24 9.33
C VAL A 355 -34.92 22.03 10.55
N ARG A 356 -35.92 21.49 11.25
CA ARG A 356 -36.31 21.86 12.62
C ARG A 356 -36.60 20.60 13.42
N ILE A 357 -35.91 20.44 14.55
CA ILE A 357 -36.02 19.29 15.44
C ILE A 357 -36.54 19.74 16.80
N LEU A 358 -37.48 18.98 17.38
CA LEU A 358 -38.09 19.19 18.69
C LEU A 358 -38.53 20.65 18.90
N GLY A 359 -39.38 21.12 18.00
CA GLY A 359 -39.94 22.49 18.02
C GLY A 359 -38.96 23.63 17.75
N GLY A 360 -37.69 23.35 17.44
CA GLY A 360 -36.64 24.35 17.27
C GLY A 360 -35.47 24.24 18.27
N LEU A 361 -35.37 23.13 19.00
CA LEU A 361 -34.16 22.81 19.77
C LEU A 361 -32.92 22.79 18.88
N VAL A 362 -33.04 22.26 17.67
CA VAL A 362 -32.03 22.36 16.61
C VAL A 362 -32.69 22.80 15.32
N THR A 363 -32.07 23.73 14.60
CA THR A 363 -32.51 24.16 13.27
C THR A 363 -31.32 24.29 12.33
N ALA A 364 -31.47 23.95 11.05
CA ALA A 364 -30.49 24.23 10.00
C ALA A 364 -31.21 24.44 8.66
N LYS A 365 -30.72 25.36 7.83
CA LYS A 365 -31.30 25.62 6.50
C LYS A 365 -30.92 24.54 5.49
N LYS A 366 -29.70 24.01 5.58
CA LYS A 366 -29.23 22.84 4.83
C LYS A 366 -28.27 22.02 5.69
N VAL A 367 -28.36 20.71 5.57
CA VAL A 367 -27.42 19.74 6.13
C VAL A 367 -27.05 18.77 5.02
N THR A 368 -25.76 18.58 4.77
CA THR A 368 -25.24 17.60 3.81
C THR A 368 -24.25 16.68 4.53
N ALA A 369 -24.42 15.37 4.37
CA ALA A 369 -23.45 14.36 4.77
C ALA A 369 -22.91 13.68 3.52
N ASP A 370 -21.59 13.67 3.35
CA ASP A 370 -20.92 12.95 2.27
C ASP A 370 -19.89 12.00 2.88
N ALA A 371 -19.91 10.75 2.45
CA ALA A 371 -18.96 9.71 2.83
C ALA A 371 -18.42 9.04 1.57
N GLU A 372 -17.12 9.18 1.34
CA GLU A 372 -16.38 8.62 0.21
C GLU A 372 -15.25 7.71 0.69
N THR A 373 -15.07 6.57 0.03
CA THR A 373 -13.93 5.67 0.26
C THR A 373 -13.41 5.13 -1.07
N GLU A 374 -12.10 4.97 -1.17
CA GLU A 374 -11.44 4.29 -2.29
C GLU A 374 -10.46 3.24 -1.76
N SER A 375 -10.34 2.12 -2.48
CA SER A 375 -9.31 1.10 -2.25
C SER A 375 -8.76 0.59 -3.57
N SER A 376 -7.45 0.43 -3.66
CA SER A 376 -6.73 -0.06 -4.84
C SER A 376 -5.83 -1.25 -4.48
N GLY A 377 -5.09 -1.77 -5.45
CA GLY A 377 -4.09 -2.81 -5.19
C GLY A 377 -2.86 -2.35 -4.38
N THR A 378 -2.81 -1.08 -3.98
CA THR A 378 -1.61 -0.41 -3.44
C THR A 378 -1.90 0.56 -2.27
N ALA A 379 -3.13 1.05 -2.11
CA ALA A 379 -3.53 2.00 -1.07
C ALA A 379 -5.03 1.93 -0.74
N SER A 380 -5.45 2.60 0.32
CA SER A 380 -6.86 2.88 0.63
C SER A 380 -7.00 4.26 1.31
N THR A 381 -8.11 4.94 1.03
CA THR A 381 -8.36 6.33 1.43
C THR A 381 -9.84 6.53 1.76
N PHE A 382 -10.14 7.59 2.53
CA PHE A 382 -11.51 8.06 2.70
C PHE A 382 -11.59 9.59 2.76
N SER A 383 -12.76 10.13 2.45
CA SER A 383 -13.03 11.57 2.43
C SER A 383 -14.47 11.86 2.86
N SER A 384 -14.65 12.93 3.63
CA SER A 384 -15.97 13.50 3.95
C SER A 384 -16.19 14.87 3.28
N LEU A 385 -15.41 15.17 2.23
CA LEU A 385 -15.52 16.39 1.42
C LEU A 385 -16.94 16.57 0.87
N GLY A 386 -17.58 17.68 1.26
CA GLY A 386 -18.97 18.00 0.94
C GLY A 386 -19.87 18.03 2.17
N SER A 387 -19.50 17.28 3.22
CA SER A 387 -20.16 17.31 4.53
C SER A 387 -20.18 18.73 5.11
N ALA A 388 -21.37 19.31 5.27
CA ALA A 388 -21.54 20.71 5.65
C ALA A 388 -22.87 21.01 6.35
N PHE A 389 -22.88 22.12 7.08
CA PHE A 389 -24.10 22.76 7.60
C PHE A 389 -24.28 24.14 6.99
N GLN A 390 -25.53 24.58 6.80
CA GLN A 390 -25.89 25.97 6.55
C GLN A 390 -26.88 26.45 7.61
N ASP A 391 -26.61 27.62 8.20
CA ASP A 391 -27.44 28.28 9.21
C ASP A 391 -27.84 27.37 10.41
N LEU A 392 -26.91 26.50 10.86
CA LEU A 392 -27.12 25.61 12.01
C LEU A 392 -27.22 26.41 13.32
N SER A 393 -28.21 26.07 14.14
CA SER A 393 -28.40 26.62 15.48
C SER A 393 -28.89 25.54 16.43
N VAL A 394 -28.38 25.56 17.67
CA VAL A 394 -28.74 24.64 18.77
C VAL A 394 -29.12 25.50 19.98
N GLN A 395 -30.31 25.28 20.53
CA GLN A 395 -30.91 26.13 21.58
C GLN A 395 -30.98 27.63 21.22
N GLY A 396 -31.06 27.95 19.92
CA GLY A 396 -31.01 29.32 19.41
C GLY A 396 -29.61 29.92 19.29
N VAL A 397 -28.55 29.22 19.75
CA VAL A 397 -27.16 29.60 19.57
C VAL A 397 -26.66 29.06 18.23
N ALA A 398 -26.28 29.95 17.31
CA ALA A 398 -25.69 29.58 16.03
C ALA A 398 -24.41 28.74 16.23
N GLN A 399 -24.36 27.57 15.59
CA GLN A 399 -23.21 26.65 15.65
C GLN A 399 -22.33 26.88 14.43
N ASN A 400 -21.64 28.02 14.43
CA ASN A 400 -20.63 28.31 13.43
C ASN A 400 -19.42 27.41 13.68
N ASN A 401 -19.29 26.40 12.81
CA ASN A 401 -18.19 25.45 12.75
C ASN A 401 -18.20 24.39 13.86
N VAL A 402 -17.97 23.15 13.46
CA VAL A 402 -18.17 21.97 14.29
C VAL A 402 -17.01 21.01 14.02
N ASN A 403 -16.18 20.74 15.03
CA ASN A 403 -15.17 19.68 14.89
C ASN A 403 -15.85 18.32 14.74
N PRO A 404 -15.25 17.37 14.01
CA PRO A 404 -15.66 15.98 14.03
C PRO A 404 -15.95 15.46 15.44
N ASN A 405 -17.12 14.84 15.63
CA ASN A 405 -17.63 14.28 16.88
C ASN A 405 -17.97 15.26 18.02
N THR A 406 -18.10 16.56 17.74
CA THR A 406 -18.59 17.57 18.70
C THR A 406 -19.89 17.11 19.39
N THR A 407 -19.93 17.18 20.72
CA THR A 407 -21.11 16.77 21.51
C THR A 407 -21.51 17.87 22.49
N ILE A 408 -22.75 18.32 22.39
CA ILE A 408 -23.38 19.37 23.22
C ILE A 408 -24.35 18.68 24.19
N GLY A 409 -24.06 18.76 25.50
CA GLY A 409 -24.96 18.25 26.54
C GLY A 409 -26.22 19.11 26.68
N LEU A 410 -27.37 18.48 26.89
CA LEU A 410 -28.66 19.15 27.08
C LEU A 410 -29.02 19.28 28.57
N PRO A 411 -29.75 20.34 28.99
CA PRO A 411 -30.16 20.51 30.38
C PRO A 411 -31.02 19.35 30.90
N GLU A 412 -30.50 18.60 31.88
CA GLU A 412 -31.16 17.40 32.41
C GLU A 412 -32.56 17.67 32.98
N ALA A 413 -32.78 18.87 33.54
CA ALA A 413 -34.06 19.31 34.08
C ALA A 413 -35.15 19.58 33.01
N LEU A 414 -34.79 19.55 31.72
CA LEU A 414 -35.71 19.73 30.58
C LEU A 414 -35.79 18.50 29.67
N TYR A 415 -34.70 17.72 29.57
CA TYR A 415 -34.53 16.65 28.59
C TYR A 415 -34.15 15.29 29.19
N GLY A 416 -34.06 15.18 30.52
CA GLY A 416 -33.56 14.01 31.24
C GLY A 416 -32.02 13.90 31.26
N PRO A 417 -31.45 13.15 32.22
CA PRO A 417 -29.99 12.95 32.31
C PRO A 417 -29.40 12.29 31.06
N GLY A 418 -28.17 12.68 30.72
CA GLY A 418 -27.43 12.09 29.59
C GLY A 418 -27.89 12.48 28.19
N SER A 419 -28.88 13.36 28.05
CA SER A 419 -29.37 13.84 26.75
C SER A 419 -28.38 14.77 26.05
N PHE A 420 -28.27 14.66 24.72
CA PHE A 420 -27.26 15.39 23.93
C PHE A 420 -27.68 15.71 22.50
N VAL A 421 -26.98 16.68 21.90
CA VAL A 421 -26.87 16.89 20.45
C VAL A 421 -25.42 16.62 20.05
N LYS A 422 -25.18 15.59 19.24
CA LYS A 422 -23.89 15.30 18.62
C LYS A 422 -23.93 15.78 17.17
N LEU A 423 -22.84 16.43 16.74
CA LEU A 423 -22.73 17.10 15.46
C LEU A 423 -21.47 16.61 14.73
N TYR A 424 -21.57 16.41 13.42
CA TYR A 424 -20.52 15.89 12.53
C TYR A 424 -19.82 14.64 13.11
N GLU A 425 -20.59 13.62 13.47
CA GLU A 425 -20.06 12.32 13.91
C GLU A 425 -19.40 11.61 12.72
N ARG A 426 -18.08 11.80 12.59
CA ARG A 426 -17.20 11.18 11.59
C ARG A 426 -16.45 10.01 12.25
N ILE A 427 -16.61 8.81 11.71
CA ILE A 427 -15.91 7.60 12.14
C ILE A 427 -15.36 6.94 10.87
N GLY A 428 -14.05 6.92 10.70
CA GLY A 428 -13.42 6.33 9.51
C GLY A 428 -12.10 5.63 9.83
N SER A 429 -11.74 4.66 8.99
CA SER A 429 -10.53 3.85 9.11
C SER A 429 -10.00 3.40 7.75
N THR A 430 -8.70 3.17 7.66
CA THR A 430 -8.05 2.50 6.53
C THR A 430 -7.32 1.26 7.02
N GLY A 431 -7.56 0.10 6.41
CA GLY A 431 -6.82 -1.14 6.62
C GLY A 431 -5.81 -1.42 5.50
N THR A 432 -4.72 -2.09 5.84
CA THR A 432 -3.66 -2.50 4.90
C THR A 432 -3.32 -3.99 5.04
N PRO A 433 -2.69 -4.60 4.01
CA PRO A 433 -2.14 -5.95 4.10
C PRO A 433 -1.16 -6.12 5.28
N PRO A 434 -1.19 -7.25 6.00
CA PRO A 434 -0.21 -7.55 7.04
C PRO A 434 1.24 -7.48 6.54
N PRO A 435 2.19 -6.89 7.30
CA PRO A 435 3.59 -6.82 6.89
C PRO A 435 4.19 -8.20 6.59
N GLY A 436 4.72 -8.37 5.38
CA GLY A 436 5.26 -9.64 4.87
C GLY A 436 4.34 -10.37 3.88
N ASP A 437 3.08 -9.95 3.75
CA ASP A 437 2.18 -10.43 2.70
C ASP A 437 2.54 -9.77 1.36
N LEU A 438 2.83 -10.58 0.34
CA LEU A 438 3.30 -10.11 -0.97
C LEU A 438 2.16 -9.90 -1.99
N THR A 439 1.07 -10.65 -1.82
CA THR A 439 -0.15 -10.58 -2.63
C THR A 439 -1.35 -11.05 -1.82
N GLY A 440 -2.53 -10.56 -2.20
CA GLY A 440 -3.82 -11.09 -1.74
C GLY A 440 -4.19 -10.80 -0.29
N GLY A 441 -3.45 -9.94 0.42
CA GLY A 441 -4.03 -9.16 1.52
C GLY A 441 -5.05 -8.14 0.98
N LEU A 442 -5.80 -7.48 1.85
CA LEU A 442 -6.75 -6.44 1.46
C LEU A 442 -6.24 -5.06 1.91
N PHE A 443 -6.34 -4.09 1.00
CA PHE A 443 -6.53 -2.70 1.37
C PHE A 443 -8.03 -2.49 1.62
N THR A 444 -8.38 -1.77 2.67
CA THR A 444 -9.77 -1.43 2.99
C THR A 444 -9.89 0.02 3.41
N ALA A 445 -11.04 0.64 3.17
CA ALA A 445 -11.41 1.91 3.75
C ALA A 445 -12.88 1.88 4.19
N ASP A 446 -13.14 2.50 5.34
CA ASP A 446 -14.45 2.61 5.96
C ASP A 446 -14.68 4.06 6.36
N LEU A 447 -15.90 4.57 6.16
CA LEU A 447 -16.32 5.87 6.64
C LEU A 447 -17.81 5.89 6.98
N THR A 448 -18.15 6.52 8.11
CA THR A 448 -19.50 6.86 8.55
C THR A 448 -19.53 8.34 8.92
N VAL A 449 -20.53 9.06 8.42
CA VAL A 449 -20.80 10.46 8.73
C VAL A 449 -22.27 10.60 9.14
N ASN A 450 -22.54 11.01 10.37
CA ASN A 450 -23.87 11.48 10.81
C ASN A 450 -23.78 12.96 11.19
N MET A 451 -24.46 13.84 10.46
CA MET A 451 -24.25 15.28 10.63
C MET A 451 -24.96 15.86 11.84
N ILE A 452 -26.21 15.47 12.09
CA ILE A 452 -26.90 15.77 13.36
C ILE A 452 -27.39 14.46 13.95
N ARG A 453 -27.01 14.16 15.19
CA ARG A 453 -27.63 13.10 16.00
C ARG A 453 -28.08 13.67 17.35
N ILE A 454 -29.35 13.53 17.68
CA ILE A 454 -29.95 13.98 18.94
C ILE A 454 -30.47 12.76 19.68
N HIS A 455 -30.18 12.70 20.98
CA HIS A 455 -30.72 11.71 21.89
C HIS A 455 -31.30 12.41 23.11
N ILE A 456 -32.61 12.24 23.32
CA ILE A 456 -33.35 12.72 24.49
C ILE A 456 -33.74 11.49 25.33
N THR A 457 -33.56 11.55 26.65
CA THR A 457 -33.95 10.48 27.58
C THR A 457 -35.31 10.71 28.24
N ASP A 458 -35.74 11.98 28.37
CA ASP A 458 -37.09 12.33 28.85
C ASP A 458 -37.60 13.64 28.22
N TYR A 459 -38.46 13.57 27.20
CA TYR A 459 -38.93 14.75 26.44
C TYR A 459 -40.15 15.47 27.07
N LEU A 460 -40.92 14.84 27.95
CA LEU A 460 -42.12 15.45 28.56
C LEU A 460 -42.03 15.44 30.10
N PRO A 461 -41.49 16.49 30.75
CA PRO A 461 -41.22 16.54 32.20
C PRO A 461 -42.46 16.52 33.12
N ALA A 462 -43.66 16.30 32.56
CA ALA A 462 -44.91 16.08 33.29
C ALA A 462 -45.33 14.60 33.33
N VAL A 463 -44.61 13.71 32.65
CA VAL A 463 -44.86 12.25 32.59
C VAL A 463 -43.62 11.52 33.12
N LEU A 464 -43.81 10.49 33.93
CA LEU A 464 -42.73 9.86 34.68
C LEU A 464 -42.02 8.74 33.87
N GLY A 465 -40.97 9.13 33.14
CA GLY A 465 -39.82 8.26 32.88
C GLY A 465 -39.62 7.75 31.44
N ASN A 466 -38.34 7.77 31.02
CA ASN A 466 -37.77 7.06 29.86
C ASN A 466 -38.51 7.29 28.53
N GLN A 467 -38.90 8.53 28.29
CA GLN A 467 -39.53 9.00 27.05
C GLN A 467 -38.44 9.33 26.02
N THR A 468 -37.80 8.29 25.48
CA THR A 468 -36.63 8.44 24.61
C THR A 468 -37.03 8.85 23.20
N VAL A 469 -36.32 9.84 22.65
CA VAL A 469 -36.41 10.28 21.27
C VAL A 469 -35.00 10.37 20.67
N ASP A 470 -34.73 9.55 19.66
CA ASP A 470 -33.52 9.62 18.83
C ASP A 470 -33.87 10.21 17.45
N VAL A 471 -33.11 11.21 17.01
CA VAL A 471 -33.22 11.80 15.67
C VAL A 471 -31.83 11.86 15.04
N ILE A 472 -31.69 11.35 13.82
CA ILE A 472 -30.49 11.51 13.00
C ILE A 472 -30.89 12.24 11.71
N VAL A 473 -30.14 13.27 11.31
CA VAL A 473 -30.34 14.02 10.06
C VAL A 473 -29.04 14.07 9.27
N ALA A 474 -29.16 13.72 7.99
CA ALA A 474 -28.08 13.44 7.04
C ALA A 474 -27.07 12.41 7.57
N SER A 475 -27.23 11.17 7.13
CA SER A 475 -26.34 10.04 7.41
C SER A 475 -25.84 9.43 6.11
N ALA A 476 -24.53 9.20 6.03
CA ALA A 476 -23.88 8.52 4.91
C ALA A 476 -22.82 7.53 5.43
N THR A 477 -22.75 6.35 4.81
CA THR A 477 -21.72 5.35 5.05
C THR A 477 -21.12 4.87 3.73
N SER A 478 -19.81 4.65 3.73
CA SER A 478 -19.06 4.17 2.58
C SER A 478 -17.99 3.17 3.04
N HIS A 479 -17.79 2.13 2.22
CA HIS A 479 -16.86 1.04 2.48
C HIS A 479 -16.30 0.49 1.17
N THR A 480 -14.99 0.26 1.13
CA THR A 480 -14.30 -0.39 0.01
C THR A 480 -13.30 -1.43 0.50
N GLU A 481 -13.12 -2.47 -0.32
CA GLU A 481 -12.05 -3.45 -0.20
C GLU A 481 -11.40 -3.65 -1.57
N PHE A 482 -10.08 -3.79 -1.61
CA PHE A 482 -9.38 -4.19 -2.83
C PHE A 482 -8.17 -5.08 -2.51
N ALA A 483 -7.93 -6.10 -3.34
CA ALA A 483 -6.84 -7.04 -3.12
C ALA A 483 -5.49 -6.44 -3.51
N GLN A 484 -4.52 -6.56 -2.59
CA GLN A 484 -3.12 -6.19 -2.82
C GLN A 484 -2.62 -6.82 -4.12
N ILE A 485 -2.34 -5.94 -5.08
CA ILE A 485 -1.66 -6.28 -6.33
C ILE A 485 -0.17 -6.40 -6.06
N LEU A 486 0.41 -5.46 -5.31
CA LEU A 486 1.83 -5.14 -5.47
C LEU A 486 2.72 -5.44 -4.27
N ILE A 487 3.94 -5.88 -4.60
CA ILE A 487 5.11 -5.73 -3.74
C ILE A 487 5.61 -4.29 -3.93
N CYS A 488 5.17 -3.39 -3.05
CA CYS A 488 5.84 -2.13 -2.78
C CYS A 488 6.01 -2.02 -1.25
N PRO A 489 7.02 -1.30 -0.75
CA PRO A 489 7.02 -0.85 0.63
C PRO A 489 5.73 -0.03 0.87
N PRO A 490 4.93 -0.32 1.92
CA PRO A 490 3.75 0.48 2.21
C PRO A 490 4.20 1.88 2.63
N GLN A 491 4.04 2.84 1.72
CA GLN A 491 4.33 4.24 2.01
C GLN A 491 3.24 4.81 2.90
N THR A 492 3.62 5.64 3.87
CA THR A 492 2.67 6.27 4.79
C THR A 492 2.67 7.77 4.67
N VAL A 493 1.49 8.35 4.47
CA VAL A 493 1.22 9.79 4.53
C VAL A 493 0.48 10.13 5.82
N SER A 494 0.67 11.33 6.36
CA SER A 494 -0.16 11.82 7.46
C SER A 494 -0.20 13.35 7.44
N GLY A 495 -1.31 13.90 7.90
CA GLY A 495 -1.57 15.33 7.93
C GLY A 495 -2.60 15.65 9.00
N HIS A 496 -2.43 16.79 9.67
CA HIS A 496 -3.38 17.31 10.63
C HIS A 496 -3.32 18.84 10.65
N GLY A 497 -4.47 19.50 10.45
CA GLY A 497 -4.60 20.95 10.40
C GLY A 497 -5.52 21.45 11.50
N PHE A 498 -5.34 22.71 11.93
CA PHE A 498 -6.31 23.44 12.74
C PHE A 498 -6.24 24.93 12.45
N VAL A 499 -7.38 25.62 12.57
CA VAL A 499 -7.50 27.08 12.40
C VAL A 499 -7.30 27.81 13.73
N LEU A 500 -7.82 27.27 14.82
CA LEU A 500 -7.69 27.85 16.17
C LEU A 500 -7.48 26.75 17.20
N ARG A 501 -6.62 26.98 18.19
CA ARG A 501 -6.38 26.07 19.32
C ARG A 501 -6.07 26.85 20.60
N GLU A 502 -7.02 26.88 21.53
CA GLU A 502 -6.82 27.34 22.89
C GLU A 502 -6.20 26.21 23.74
N THR A 503 -5.35 26.56 24.71
CA THR A 503 -4.80 25.60 25.67
C THR A 503 -4.71 26.28 27.03
N THR A 504 -5.64 25.95 27.92
CA THR A 504 -5.76 26.54 29.25
C THR A 504 -4.95 25.77 30.31
N GLN A 505 -4.59 26.45 31.38
CA GLN A 505 -3.96 25.86 32.56
C GLN A 505 -4.63 26.41 33.83
N PRO A 506 -5.27 25.58 34.68
CA PRO A 506 -5.48 24.14 34.54
C PRO A 506 -6.29 23.79 33.29
N ALA A 507 -6.09 22.58 32.77
CA ALA A 507 -6.71 22.14 31.52
C ALA A 507 -8.22 21.95 31.69
N LEU A 508 -8.99 22.86 31.09
CA LEU A 508 -10.38 22.60 30.68
C LEU A 508 -10.37 21.91 29.30
N VAL A 509 -11.54 21.55 28.77
CA VAL A 509 -11.64 20.90 27.44
C VAL A 509 -11.00 21.84 26.39
N PRO A 510 -9.95 21.43 25.66
CA PRO A 510 -9.27 22.32 24.72
C PRO A 510 -10.20 22.72 23.58
N VAL A 511 -10.39 24.02 23.36
CA VAL A 511 -11.10 24.52 22.19
C VAL A 511 -10.16 24.43 20.99
N VAL A 512 -10.43 23.48 20.10
CA VAL A 512 -9.87 23.43 18.75
C VAL A 512 -10.99 23.85 17.78
N VAL A 513 -10.65 24.50 16.67
CA VAL A 513 -11.61 24.85 15.59
C VAL A 513 -10.94 24.62 14.23
N GLY A 514 -11.68 24.12 13.25
CA GLY A 514 -11.15 23.80 11.93
C GLY A 514 -10.21 22.59 11.96
N PHE A 515 -10.46 21.60 12.82
CA PHE A 515 -9.58 20.44 12.93
C PHE A 515 -9.84 19.45 11.79
N VAL A 516 -8.82 19.20 10.97
CA VAL A 516 -8.85 18.23 9.86
C VAL A 516 -7.75 17.19 10.02
N ASP A 517 -8.02 15.93 9.70
CA ASP A 517 -7.04 14.83 9.75
C ASP A 517 -7.20 13.81 8.61
N ILE A 518 -6.05 13.29 8.16
CA ILE A 518 -5.96 12.18 7.21
C ILE A 518 -5.18 11.01 7.82
N GLN A 519 -5.58 9.79 7.46
CA GLN A 519 -5.03 8.56 8.02
C GLN A 519 -3.75 8.11 7.27
N ALA A 520 -3.07 7.10 7.84
CA ALA A 520 -1.72 6.70 7.45
C ALA A 520 -1.52 6.36 5.96
N ASN A 521 -2.58 6.04 5.22
CA ASN A 521 -2.53 5.65 3.81
C ASN A 521 -3.07 6.74 2.86
N GLY A 522 -3.61 7.82 3.42
CA GLY A 522 -4.18 8.94 2.69
C GLY A 522 -5.62 9.26 3.08
N GLY A 523 -6.27 10.04 2.22
CA GLY A 523 -7.59 10.61 2.44
C GLY A 523 -7.60 12.11 2.21
N PHE A 524 -8.77 12.71 2.39
CA PHE A 524 -8.99 14.15 2.28
C PHE A 524 -9.96 14.59 3.38
N ASP A 525 -9.62 15.65 4.10
CA ASP A 525 -10.49 16.26 5.11
C ASP A 525 -10.39 17.79 5.03
N HIS A 526 -11.52 18.46 5.12
CA HIS A 526 -11.66 19.88 4.80
C HIS A 526 -12.80 20.53 5.58
N GLN A 527 -12.55 21.75 6.05
CA GLN A 527 -13.56 22.61 6.66
C GLN A 527 -13.40 24.05 6.15
N ASN A 528 -14.49 24.58 5.58
CA ASN A 528 -14.68 26.02 5.39
C ASN A 528 -15.38 26.59 6.63
N LEU A 529 -14.96 27.79 7.03
CA LEU A 529 -15.44 28.49 8.23
C LEU A 529 -15.76 29.93 7.85
N ASP A 530 -17.00 30.40 7.98
CA ASP A 530 -17.36 31.79 7.59
C ASP A 530 -16.87 32.84 8.61
N ALA A 531 -17.04 32.53 9.90
CA ALA A 531 -16.48 33.27 11.02
C ALA A 531 -16.46 32.38 12.28
N VAL A 532 -15.36 32.40 13.03
CA VAL A 532 -15.18 31.71 14.31
C VAL A 532 -15.43 32.67 15.46
N ALA A 533 -16.15 32.24 16.48
CA ALA A 533 -16.35 32.97 17.73
C ALA A 533 -16.30 31.98 18.91
N ALA A 534 -15.08 31.65 19.36
CA ALA A 534 -14.84 30.70 20.44
C ALA A 534 -14.88 31.40 21.82
N PRO A 535 -15.73 30.99 22.78
CA PRO A 535 -15.67 31.51 24.15
C PRO A 535 -14.37 31.06 24.83
N THR A 536 -13.55 32.01 25.28
CA THR A 536 -12.32 31.66 26.02
C THR A 536 -12.67 31.13 27.41
N ALA A 537 -11.94 30.11 27.86
CA ALA A 537 -12.07 29.63 29.23
C ALA A 537 -11.16 30.46 30.16
N ASP A 538 -11.74 31.21 31.09
CA ASP A 538 -10.99 32.10 32.00
C ASP A 538 -9.94 31.32 32.81
N SER A 539 -8.69 31.52 32.43
CA SER A 539 -7.51 30.87 33.01
C SER A 539 -6.53 31.88 33.61
N GLY A 540 -7.02 33.06 34.06
CA GLY A 540 -6.22 34.04 34.80
C GLY A 540 -5.09 34.73 34.02
N ALA A 541 -5.04 34.58 32.70
CA ALA A 541 -4.00 35.12 31.83
C ALA A 541 -4.12 36.64 31.53
N GLY A 542 -5.05 37.34 32.19
CA GLY A 542 -5.28 38.78 32.02
C GLY A 542 -6.33 39.18 30.98
N LEU A 543 -6.93 38.21 30.28
CA LEU A 543 -8.13 38.43 29.47
C LEU A 543 -9.37 38.59 30.37
N PRO A 544 -10.37 39.43 30.01
CA PRO A 544 -11.61 39.55 30.78
C PRO A 544 -12.45 38.27 30.71
N ALA A 545 -13.05 37.85 31.83
CA ALA A 545 -14.02 36.76 31.83
C ALA A 545 -15.17 37.02 30.83
N GLY A 546 -15.39 36.08 29.91
CA GLY A 546 -16.32 36.26 28.79
C GLY A 546 -15.72 36.88 27.52
N SER A 547 -14.39 36.97 27.40
CA SER A 547 -13.74 37.23 26.11
C SER A 547 -14.03 36.13 25.08
N VAL A 548 -13.94 36.49 23.80
CA VAL A 548 -14.21 35.61 22.67
C VAL A 548 -13.01 35.67 21.73
N LEU A 549 -12.41 34.52 21.44
CA LEU A 549 -11.45 34.35 20.37
C LEU A 549 -12.21 34.38 19.04
N THR A 550 -12.11 35.49 18.32
CA THR A 550 -12.71 35.63 16.99
C THR A 550 -11.69 35.43 15.88
N ALA A 551 -12.15 34.77 14.81
CA ALA A 551 -11.52 34.81 13.50
C ALA A 551 -12.59 35.03 12.44
N GLY A 552 -12.21 35.61 11.31
CA GLY A 552 -13.08 35.75 10.14
C GLY A 552 -13.12 34.46 9.31
N ALA A 553 -13.38 34.63 8.02
CA ALA A 553 -13.38 33.55 7.05
C ALA A 553 -12.04 32.78 7.11
N SER A 554 -12.12 31.47 7.26
CA SER A 554 -10.99 30.60 7.52
C SER A 554 -11.22 29.23 6.89
N VAL A 555 -10.12 28.58 6.50
CA VAL A 555 -10.13 27.31 5.77
C VAL A 555 -9.08 26.41 6.38
N SER A 556 -9.39 25.13 6.54
CA SER A 556 -8.43 24.08 6.88
C SER A 556 -8.62 22.90 5.95
N GLU A 557 -7.56 22.45 5.31
CA GLU A 557 -7.53 21.33 4.38
C GLU A 557 -6.34 20.42 4.74
N SER A 558 -6.57 19.11 4.81
CA SER A 558 -5.52 18.11 4.87
C SER A 558 -5.82 17.05 3.82
N GLN A 559 -4.87 16.82 2.91
CA GLN A 559 -5.01 15.83 1.85
C GLN A 559 -3.71 15.05 1.68
N GLY A 560 -3.85 13.78 1.34
CA GLY A 560 -2.70 12.97 1.00
C GLY A 560 -3.07 11.66 0.34
N ALA A 561 -2.15 11.16 -0.46
CA ALA A 561 -2.28 9.88 -1.13
C ALA A 561 -0.96 9.11 -1.06
N SER A 562 -1.06 7.85 -0.67
CA SER A 562 0.02 6.87 -0.78
C SER A 562 -0.04 6.22 -2.17
N PHE A 563 1.07 6.24 -2.90
CA PHE A 563 1.23 5.55 -4.18
C PHE A 563 2.52 4.71 -4.17
N THR A 564 2.74 3.98 -5.26
CA THR A 564 3.80 2.97 -5.42
C THR A 564 5.22 3.52 -5.46
N ASP A 565 5.34 4.73 -5.99
CA ASP A 565 6.55 5.40 -6.45
C ASP A 565 6.65 6.84 -5.90
N ALA A 566 5.56 7.36 -5.36
CA ALA A 566 5.46 8.65 -4.72
C ALA A 566 4.53 8.60 -3.51
N SER A 567 4.69 9.55 -2.59
CA SER A 567 3.72 9.81 -1.54
C SER A 567 3.73 11.29 -1.22
N ALA A 568 2.55 11.89 -1.19
CA ALA A 568 2.37 13.30 -0.98
C ALA A 568 1.32 13.53 0.10
N ALA A 569 1.64 14.40 1.05
CA ALA A 569 0.68 15.00 1.96
C ALA A 569 0.86 16.52 1.88
N SER A 570 -0.24 17.24 1.75
CA SER A 570 -0.30 18.68 1.98
C SER A 570 -1.30 18.95 3.10
N THR A 571 -1.00 19.94 3.93
CA THR A 571 -1.94 20.41 4.95
C THR A 571 -1.79 21.91 5.06
N TYR A 572 -2.92 22.59 5.09
CA TYR A 572 -3.03 24.03 4.96
C TYR A 572 -4.12 24.52 5.92
N ALA A 573 -3.85 25.67 6.53
CA ALA A 573 -4.84 26.41 7.30
C ALA A 573 -4.62 27.90 7.04
N GLU A 574 -5.67 28.62 6.63
CA GLU A 574 -5.68 30.07 6.50
C GLU A 574 -6.75 30.68 7.41
N VAL A 575 -6.41 31.82 8.02
CA VAL A 575 -7.25 32.48 9.02
C VAL A 575 -7.35 33.98 8.73
N GLY A 576 -8.46 34.41 8.14
CA GLY A 576 -8.76 35.82 7.96
C GLY A 576 -9.14 36.51 9.28
N GLY A 577 -8.94 37.83 9.35
CA GLY A 577 -9.62 38.68 10.33
C GLY A 577 -9.30 38.46 11.81
N VAL A 578 -8.19 37.80 12.17
CA VAL A 578 -7.75 37.63 13.56
C VAL A 578 -7.43 39.00 14.19
N PRO A 579 -8.02 39.37 15.34
CA PRO A 579 -7.63 40.57 16.09
C PRO A 579 -6.25 40.40 16.75
N CYS A 580 -5.43 41.45 16.71
CA CYS A 580 -4.15 41.55 17.42
C CYS A 580 -4.30 42.25 18.78
#